data_AF-A0ABD3W701-F1
#
_entry.id   AF-A0ABD3W701-F1
#
_cell.length_a   1.000
_cell.length_b   1.000
_cell.length_c   1.000
_cell.angle_alpha   90.00
_cell.angle_beta   90.00
_cell.angle_gamma   90.00
#
_symmetry.space_group_name_H-M   'P 1'
#
loop_
_entity.id
_entity.type
_entity.pdbx_description
1 polymer ?
#
loop_
_entity_poly.entity_id
_entity_poly.type
_entity_poly.pdbx_seq_one_letter_code
_entity_poly.pdbx_strand_id
1 'polypeptide(L)' 'MSSKKKEKRKWLDEYVQYGYTCITEHDGSQRPNCINCNAKLSNSSLAPAKLRKHYPKLHGD' A
#
# COMPACT_ATOMS: atom_id res chain seq x y z
N MET A 1 8.14 5.19 27.67
CA MET A 1 7.12 4.75 26.69
C MET A 1 7.81 4.60 25.34
N SER A 2 7.92 3.37 24.82
CA SER A 2 8.73 3.06 23.64
C SER A 2 8.31 3.87 22.42
N SER A 3 9.21 4.74 21.95
CA SER A 3 9.12 5.39 20.65
C SER A 3 9.06 4.29 19.58
N LYS A 4 7.85 3.93 19.15
CA LYS A 4 7.63 3.07 17.98
C LYS A 4 8.23 3.80 16.79
N LYS A 5 9.48 3.46 16.44
CA LYS A 5 10.09 3.78 15.16
C LYS A 5 9.06 3.44 14.10
N LYS A 6 8.56 4.44 13.38
CA LYS A 6 7.79 4.22 12.16
C LYS A 6 8.78 3.66 11.16
N GLU A 7 9.06 2.36 11.26
CA GLU A 7 9.73 1.64 10.19
C GLU A 7 8.89 1.91 8.94
N LYS A 8 9.50 2.60 7.97
CA LYS A 8 8.86 2.82 6.68
C LYS A 8 8.52 1.44 6.16
N ARG A 9 7.23 1.16 5.99
CA ARG A 9 6.82 -0.16 5.48
C ARG A 9 7.38 -0.28 4.08
N LYS A 10 8.13 -1.35 3.87
CA LYS A 10 8.59 -1.74 2.55
C LYS A 10 7.45 -2.44 1.81
N TRP A 11 7.53 -2.44 0.50
CA TRP A 11 6.66 -3.27 -0.32
C TRP A 11 6.85 -4.75 0.02
N LEU A 12 5.76 -5.52 -0.02
CA LEU A 12 5.78 -6.97 0.07
C LEU A 12 5.09 -7.52 -1.18
N ASP A 13 5.68 -8.51 -1.83
CA ASP A 13 5.11 -9.10 -3.06
C ASP A 13 3.76 -9.78 -2.83
N GLU A 14 3.45 -10.15 -1.57
CA GLU A 14 2.12 -10.60 -1.18
C GLU A 14 1.03 -9.58 -1.53
N TYR A 15 1.36 -8.28 -1.65
CA TYR A 15 0.38 -7.26 -1.97
C TYR A 15 -0.15 -7.32 -3.41
N VAL A 16 0.58 -8.01 -4.31
CA VAL A 16 0.13 -8.29 -5.67
C VAL A 16 -1.14 -9.13 -5.66
N GLN A 17 -1.27 -10.07 -4.72
CA GLN A 17 -2.45 -10.94 -4.60
C GLN A 17 -3.73 -10.15 -4.27
N TYR A 18 -3.60 -8.97 -3.65
CA TYR A 18 -4.73 -8.09 -3.31
C TYR A 18 -5.03 -7.08 -4.43
N GLY A 19 -4.38 -7.17 -5.60
CA GLY A 19 -4.57 -6.24 -6.71
C GLY A 19 -3.80 -4.93 -6.56
N TYR A 20 -2.61 -4.97 -5.97
CA TYR A 20 -1.73 -3.80 -5.88
C TYR A 20 -0.40 -4.04 -6.59
N THR A 21 0.19 -2.98 -7.11
CA THR A 21 1.56 -2.96 -7.62
C THR A 21 2.43 -1.99 -6.83
N CYS A 22 3.74 -2.24 -6.80
CA CYS A 22 4.69 -1.30 -6.24
C CYS A 22 5.07 -0.26 -7.29
N ILE A 23 5.02 1.01 -6.93
CA ILE A 23 5.68 2.08 -7.67
C ILE A 23 6.84 2.57 -6.83
N THR A 24 8.04 2.57 -7.40
CA THR A 24 9.20 3.24 -6.83
C THR A 24 9.27 4.64 -7.40
N GLU A 25 9.12 5.63 -6.54
CA GLU A 25 9.23 7.06 -6.87
C GLU A 25 10.71 7.45 -7.01
N HIS A 26 10.99 8.63 -7.59
CA HIS A 26 12.36 9.10 -7.82
C HIS A 26 13.19 9.25 -6.52
N ASP A 27 12.52 9.50 -5.39
CA ASP A 27 13.14 9.65 -4.07
C ASP A 27 13.49 8.29 -3.43
N GLY A 28 13.32 7.19 -4.17
CA GLY A 28 13.50 5.83 -3.69
C GLY A 28 12.38 5.34 -2.77
N SER A 29 11.29 6.12 -2.61
CA SER A 29 10.15 5.68 -1.80
C SER A 29 9.27 4.72 -2.59
N GLN A 30 8.82 3.65 -1.90
CA GLN A 30 7.88 2.69 -2.46
C GLN A 30 6.45 3.05 -2.06
N ARG A 31 5.55 3.02 -3.04
CA ARG A 31 4.12 3.30 -2.89
C ARG A 31 3.27 2.18 -3.50
N PRO A 32 2.19 1.75 -2.83
CA PRO A 32 1.23 0.85 -3.44
C PRO A 32 0.40 1.60 -4.48
N ASN A 33 0.14 0.98 -5.62
CA ASN A 33 -0.79 1.43 -6.64
C ASN A 33 -1.87 0.38 -6.84
N CYS A 34 -3.14 0.75 -6.70
CA CYS A 34 -4.24 -0.16 -6.95
C CYS A 34 -4.38 -0.40 -8.46
N ILE A 35 -4.41 -1.65 -8.91
CA ILE A 35 -4.56 -1.95 -10.35
C ILE A 35 -6.00 -1.76 -10.84
N ASN A 36 -6.99 -1.81 -9.95
CA ASN A 36 -8.39 -1.66 -10.32
C ASN A 36 -8.78 -0.21 -10.63
N CYS A 37 -8.18 0.76 -9.92
CA CYS A 37 -8.50 2.18 -10.10
C CYS A 37 -7.27 3.07 -10.36
N ASN A 38 -6.09 2.47 -10.54
CA ASN A 38 -4.82 3.18 -10.68
C ASN A 38 -4.56 4.21 -9.55
N ALA A 39 -5.12 3.97 -8.36
CA ALA A 39 -4.98 4.85 -7.22
C ALA A 39 -3.61 4.66 -6.57
N LYS A 40 -2.77 5.70 -6.63
CA LYS A 40 -1.49 5.78 -5.92
C LYS A 40 -1.73 6.07 -4.45
N LEU A 41 -1.46 5.08 -3.61
CA LEU A 41 -1.61 5.16 -2.17
C LEU A 41 -0.32 5.67 -1.52
N SER A 42 -0.43 6.31 -0.36
CA SER A 42 0.73 6.75 0.42
C SER A 42 1.52 5.55 1.00
N ASN A 43 2.80 5.73 1.33
CA ASN A 43 3.58 4.68 2.01
C ASN A 43 2.92 4.22 3.33
N SER A 44 2.24 5.12 4.05
CA SER A 44 1.46 4.77 5.25
C SER A 44 0.25 3.86 4.96
N SER A 45 -0.09 3.68 3.68
CA SER A 45 -1.13 2.80 3.18
C SER A 45 -0.59 1.45 2.70
N LEU A 46 0.73 1.21 2.70
CA LEU A 46 1.32 -0.15 2.67
C LEU A 46 0.99 -0.98 3.91
N ALA A 47 0.10 -0.48 4.78
CA ALA A 47 -0.45 -1.30 5.84
C ALA A 47 -1.39 -2.34 5.24
N PRO A 48 -1.21 -3.65 5.51
CA PRO A 48 -2.12 -4.69 5.02
C PRO A 48 -3.57 -4.40 5.40
N ALA A 49 -3.80 -3.81 6.57
CA ALA A 49 -5.12 -3.40 7.03
C ALA A 49 -5.76 -2.29 6.17
N LYS A 50 -4.97 -1.41 5.53
CA LYS A 50 -5.48 -0.38 4.62
C LYS A 50 -5.67 -0.91 3.20
N LEU A 51 -4.73 -1.71 2.69
CA LEU A 51 -4.86 -2.36 1.38
C LEU A 51 -6.09 -3.29 1.33
N ARG A 52 -6.26 -4.13 2.36
CA ARG A 52 -7.43 -5.01 2.49
C ARG A 52 -8.75 -4.25 2.65
N LYS A 53 -8.73 -3.01 3.16
CA LYS A 53 -9.94 -2.18 3.29
C LYS A 53 -10.27 -1.41 2.02
N HIS A 54 -9.26 -1.02 1.23
CA HIS A 54 -9.47 -0.20 0.03
C HIS A 54 -10.28 -0.96 -1.02
N TYR A 55 -9.98 -2.24 -1.27
CA TYR A 55 -10.71 -3.04 -2.25
C TYR A 55 -12.23 -3.12 -1.95
N PRO A 56 -12.70 -3.65 -0.81
CA PRO A 56 -14.14 -3.72 -0.53
C PRO A 56 -14.79 -2.34 -0.38
N LYS A 57 -14.04 -1.30 0.00
CA LYS A 57 -14.59 0.05 0.17
C LYS A 57 -14.84 0.77 -1.16
N LEU A 58 -13.99 0.57 -2.17
CA LEU A 58 -14.08 1.25 -3.46
C LEU A 58 -14.53 0.36 -4.60
N HIS A 59 -14.43 -0.96 -4.45
CA HIS A 59 -14.69 -1.98 -5.47
C HIS A 59 -15.56 -3.13 -4.96
N GLY A 60 -16.05 -3.08 -3.72
CA GLY A 60 -17.08 -4.01 -3.24
C GLY A 60 -18.42 -3.54 -3.80
N ASP A 61 -19.01 -4.34 -4.68
CA ASP A 61 -20.37 -4.19 -5.20
C ASP A 61 -21.41 -4.28 -4.08
#